data_AF-A0A258CND9-F1
#
_entry.id   AF-A0A258CND9-F1
#
_cell.length_a   1.000
_cell.length_b   1.000
_cell.length_c   1.000
_cell.angle_alpha   90.00
_cell.angle_beta   90.00
_cell.angle_gamma   90.00
#
_symmetry.space_group_name_H-M   'P 1'
#
loop_
_entity.id
_entity.type
_entity.pdbx_description
1 polymer ?
#
loop_
_entity_poly.entity_id
_entity_poly.type
_entity_poly.pdbx_seq_one_letter_code
_entity_poly.pdbx_strand_id
1 'polypeptide(L)'
;MSWSPQQDAALSAVARWLQAGEPQLFRLFGYAGTGKTTLARHIAEAVDGEVAFAAFTGKAALVLRNKGCLGAQTIHSLIYRSRGVDEESPTFVLNRESAAAKAKLIIIDECSMVDEDLGRDLLSFGTPVLVLGDPAQLPPVKGGGFFTETEPDIMLTEVHRQAADNPIVRMSMTIREGGRLDVGDYGRSRVIRRSEVDPQLVMS
;
A
#
# COMPACT_ATOMS: atom_id res chain seq x y z
N MET A 1 -4.22 -22.60 1.31
CA MET A 1 -5.00 -21.39 1.67
C MET A 1 -6.13 -21.28 0.66
N SER A 2 -7.36 -20.99 1.07
CA SER A 2 -8.46 -20.73 0.12
C SER A 2 -8.58 -19.22 -0.05
N TRP A 3 -8.54 -18.75 -1.28
CA TRP A 3 -8.82 -17.35 -1.61
C TRP A 3 -10.33 -17.12 -1.66
N SER A 4 -10.77 -15.87 -1.46
CA SER A 4 -12.16 -15.49 -1.76
C SER A 4 -12.34 -15.28 -3.27
N PRO A 5 -13.57 -15.34 -3.80
CA PRO A 5 -13.81 -15.13 -5.23
C PRO A 5 -13.27 -13.80 -5.76
N GLN A 6 -13.31 -12.72 -4.96
CA GLN A 6 -12.72 -11.43 -5.35
C GLN A 6 -11.19 -11.48 -5.42
N GLN A 7 -10.56 -12.21 -4.49
CA GLN A 7 -9.12 -12.38 -4.46
C GLN A 7 -8.63 -13.24 -5.63
N ASP A 8 -9.34 -14.32 -5.97
CA ASP A 8 -9.03 -15.13 -7.16
C ASP A 8 -9.19 -14.33 -8.46
N ALA A 9 -10.24 -13.49 -8.54
CA ALA A 9 -10.42 -12.59 -9.67
C ALA A 9 -9.29 -11.56 -9.77
N ALA A 10 -8.83 -11.02 -8.64
CA ALA A 10 -7.69 -10.10 -8.59
C ALA A 10 -6.39 -10.77 -9.05
N LEU A 11 -6.08 -11.97 -8.55
CA LEU A 11 -4.92 -12.76 -8.98
C LEU A 11 -4.96 -13.03 -10.48
N SER A 12 -6.11 -13.44 -11.00
CA SER A 12 -6.31 -13.70 -12.42
C SER A 12 -6.13 -12.43 -13.27
N ALA A 13 -6.63 -11.28 -12.79
CA ALA A 13 -6.48 -10.00 -13.49
C ALA A 13 -5.02 -9.54 -13.53
N VAL A 14 -4.30 -9.61 -12.40
CA VAL A 14 -2.87 -9.28 -12.32
C VAL A 14 -2.04 -10.21 -13.21
N ALA A 15 -2.33 -11.51 -13.21
CA ALA A 15 -1.63 -12.47 -14.06
C ALA A 15 -1.80 -12.15 -15.55
N ARG A 16 -3.03 -11.82 -16.00
CA ARG A 16 -3.29 -11.41 -17.38
C ARG A 16 -2.58 -10.10 -17.73
N TRP A 17 -2.58 -9.14 -16.81
CA TRP A 17 -1.91 -7.86 -17.00
C TRP A 17 -0.38 -8.04 -17.16
N LEU A 18 0.25 -8.83 -16.29
CA LEU A 18 1.68 -9.14 -16.41
C LEU A 18 2.02 -9.86 -17.71
N GLN A 19 1.15 -10.77 -18.18
CA GLN A 19 1.32 -11.45 -19.47
C GLN A 19 1.15 -10.51 -20.67
N ALA A 20 0.23 -9.56 -20.60
CA ALA A 20 0.02 -8.58 -21.65
C ALA A 20 1.21 -7.61 -21.77
N GLY A 21 1.87 -7.28 -20.64
CA GLY A 21 3.01 -6.37 -20.59
C GLY A 21 2.64 -4.88 -20.70
N GLU A 22 1.35 -4.57 -20.84
CA GLU A 22 0.82 -3.20 -20.86
C GLU A 22 -0.59 -3.13 -20.24
N PRO A 23 -1.01 -1.96 -19.70
CA PRO A 23 -0.20 -0.75 -19.45
C PRO A 23 0.87 -0.98 -18.37
N GLN A 24 1.81 -0.06 -18.17
CA GLN A 24 2.89 -0.23 -17.16
C GLN A 24 2.37 -0.30 -15.70
N LEU A 25 1.19 0.26 -15.42
CA LEU A 25 0.65 0.43 -14.07
C LEU A 25 -0.63 -0.38 -13.89
N PHE A 26 -0.73 -1.09 -12.76
CA PHE A 26 -1.95 -1.77 -12.31
C PHE A 26 -2.28 -1.37 -10.88
N ARG A 27 -3.54 -1.03 -10.62
CA ARG A 27 -4.08 -0.56 -9.34
C ARG A 27 -4.96 -1.64 -8.72
N LEU A 28 -4.44 -2.28 -7.66
CA LEU A 28 -5.21 -3.19 -6.83
C LEU A 28 -5.54 -2.49 -5.51
N PHE A 29 -6.75 -1.94 -5.43
CA PHE A 29 -7.22 -1.27 -4.23
C PHE A 29 -8.09 -2.17 -3.39
N GLY A 30 -8.26 -1.78 -2.14
CA GLY A 30 -9.18 -2.44 -1.26
C GLY A 30 -9.11 -1.91 0.14
N TYR A 31 -10.13 -2.22 0.90
CA TYR A 31 -10.24 -1.79 2.29
C TYR A 31 -9.18 -2.43 3.21
N ALA A 32 -8.95 -1.83 4.37
CA ALA A 32 -8.23 -2.47 5.46
C ALA A 32 -8.84 -3.85 5.78
N GLY A 33 -8.00 -4.88 5.84
CA GLY A 33 -8.45 -6.25 6.15
C GLY A 33 -8.89 -7.11 4.96
N THR A 34 -8.83 -6.61 3.71
CA THR A 34 -9.19 -7.39 2.51
C THR A 34 -8.07 -8.31 1.98
N GLY A 35 -6.91 -8.28 2.62
CA GLY A 35 -5.79 -9.19 2.31
C GLY A 35 -4.85 -8.73 1.20
N LYS A 36 -4.80 -7.43 0.86
CA LYS A 36 -3.90 -6.86 -0.16
C LYS A 36 -2.44 -7.31 -0.03
N THR A 37 -1.85 -7.20 1.16
CA THR A 37 -0.46 -7.63 1.37
C THR A 37 -0.27 -9.14 1.19
N THR A 38 -1.28 -9.95 1.52
CA THR A 38 -1.23 -11.41 1.31
C THR A 38 -1.24 -11.73 -0.19
N LEU A 39 -2.08 -11.05 -0.97
CA LEU A 39 -2.09 -11.15 -2.43
C LEU A 39 -0.76 -10.71 -3.04
N ALA A 40 -0.21 -9.60 -2.57
CA ALA A 40 1.07 -9.07 -3.05
C ALA A 40 2.21 -10.08 -2.95
N ARG A 41 2.29 -10.82 -1.83
CA ARG A 41 3.29 -11.89 -1.68
C ARG A 41 3.06 -13.03 -2.64
N HIS A 42 1.81 -13.47 -2.76
CA HIS A 42 1.48 -14.57 -3.66
C HIS A 42 1.75 -14.23 -5.14
N ILE A 43 1.44 -12.99 -5.53
CA ILE A 43 1.77 -12.46 -6.87
C ILE A 43 3.28 -12.47 -7.06
N ALA A 44 4.05 -11.99 -6.09
CA ALA A 44 5.50 -11.95 -6.19
C ALA A 44 6.13 -13.34 -6.31
N GLU A 45 5.62 -14.33 -5.57
CA GLU A 45 6.04 -15.74 -5.66
C GLU A 45 5.78 -16.35 -7.05
N ALA A 46 4.82 -15.83 -7.79
CA ALA A 46 4.46 -16.31 -9.13
C ALA A 46 5.26 -15.63 -10.27
N VAL A 47 6.03 -14.59 -9.99
CA VAL A 47 6.86 -13.91 -11.00
C VAL A 47 8.19 -14.64 -11.16
N ASP A 48 8.54 -14.99 -12.40
CA ASP A 48 9.85 -15.54 -12.75
C ASP A 48 10.91 -14.43 -12.82
N GLY A 49 11.39 -14.00 -11.66
CA GLY A 49 12.45 -13.00 -11.52
C GLY A 49 12.35 -12.18 -10.23
N GLU A 50 13.15 -11.12 -10.14
CA GLU A 50 13.18 -10.28 -8.95
C GLU A 50 11.95 -9.38 -8.86
N VAL A 51 11.34 -9.34 -7.67
CA VAL A 51 10.23 -8.43 -7.35
C VAL A 51 10.69 -7.44 -6.29
N ALA A 52 10.61 -6.15 -6.61
CA ALA A 52 10.96 -5.09 -5.69
C ALA A 52 9.73 -4.61 -4.91
N PHE A 53 9.75 -4.75 -3.60
CA PHE A 53 8.71 -4.18 -2.73
C PHE A 53 9.11 -2.79 -2.25
N ALA A 54 8.18 -1.85 -2.30
CA ALA A 54 8.37 -0.55 -1.69
C ALA A 54 7.08 0.02 -1.08
N ALA A 55 7.22 1.05 -0.26
CA ALA A 55 6.11 1.82 0.28
C ALA A 55 6.48 3.30 0.40
N PHE A 56 5.50 4.17 0.62
CA PHE A 56 5.78 5.60 0.77
C PHE A 56 6.64 5.92 2.01
N THR A 57 6.34 5.29 3.16
CA THR A 57 7.06 5.54 4.42
C THR A 57 7.92 4.37 4.88
N GLY A 58 8.96 4.66 5.66
CA GLY A 58 9.81 3.62 6.28
C GLY A 58 9.03 2.70 7.23
N LYS A 59 7.99 3.21 7.90
CA LYS A 59 7.11 2.41 8.77
C LYS A 59 6.28 1.42 7.95
N ALA A 60 5.70 1.86 6.83
CA ALA A 60 4.97 0.99 5.92
C ALA A 60 5.89 -0.09 5.32
N ALA A 61 7.10 0.30 4.89
CA ALA A 61 8.11 -0.64 4.42
C ALA A 61 8.50 -1.68 5.49
N LEU A 62 8.65 -1.27 6.76
CA LEU A 62 8.88 -2.19 7.88
C LEU A 62 7.72 -3.17 8.07
N VAL A 63 6.47 -2.71 7.99
CA VAL A 63 5.28 -3.57 8.08
C VAL A 63 5.25 -4.60 6.94
N LEU A 64 5.59 -4.19 5.71
CA LEU A 64 5.72 -5.10 4.57
C LEU A 64 6.77 -6.19 4.84
N ARG A 65 7.97 -5.83 5.31
CA ARG A 65 9.01 -6.80 5.66
C ARG A 65 8.54 -7.80 6.71
N ASN A 66 7.88 -7.31 7.77
CA ASN A 66 7.34 -8.16 8.83
C ASN A 66 6.25 -9.12 8.34
N LYS A 67 5.55 -8.77 7.25
CA LYS A 67 4.56 -9.64 6.60
C LYS A 67 5.17 -10.63 5.61
N GLY A 68 6.49 -10.62 5.40
CA GLY A 68 7.21 -11.54 4.52
C GLY A 68 7.65 -10.96 3.18
N CYS A 69 7.40 -9.67 2.91
CA CYS A 69 7.93 -8.99 1.73
C CYS A 69 9.39 -8.57 1.97
N LEU A 70 10.30 -9.53 1.85
CA LEU A 70 11.73 -9.32 2.13
C LEU A 70 12.31 -8.20 1.26
N GLY A 71 13.24 -7.42 1.83
CA GLY A 71 13.87 -6.31 1.12
C GLY A 71 12.98 -5.07 0.89
N ALA A 72 11.73 -5.06 1.39
CA ALA A 72 10.85 -3.90 1.23
C ALA A 72 11.48 -2.63 1.82
N GLN A 73 11.50 -1.56 1.04
CA GLN A 73 12.12 -0.27 1.39
C GLN A 73 11.20 0.90 1.01
N THR A 74 11.63 2.15 1.18
CA THR A 74 10.83 3.28 0.69
C THR A 74 10.97 3.42 -0.81
N ILE A 75 9.97 4.01 -1.48
CA ILE A 75 10.08 4.34 -2.92
C ILE A 75 11.33 5.20 -3.16
N HIS A 76 11.58 6.17 -2.28
CA HIS A 76 12.77 7.02 -2.35
C HIS A 76 14.08 6.23 -2.31
N SER A 77 14.23 5.29 -1.38
CA SER A 77 15.44 4.44 -1.30
C SER A 77 15.53 3.47 -2.48
N LEU A 78 14.39 3.07 -3.04
CA LEU A 78 14.35 2.20 -4.21
C LEU A 78 14.85 2.91 -5.47
N ILE A 79 14.45 4.17 -5.71
CA ILE A 79 14.68 4.83 -7.00
C ILE A 79 15.74 5.94 -6.99
N TYR A 80 16.13 6.47 -5.84
CA TYR A 80 17.14 7.54 -5.74
C TYR A 80 18.44 7.06 -5.10
N ARG A 81 19.51 7.81 -5.36
CA ARG A 81 20.79 7.75 -4.63
C ARG A 81 21.23 9.16 -4.24
N SER A 82 21.98 9.26 -3.14
CA SER A 82 22.59 10.53 -2.75
C SER A 82 23.73 10.90 -3.70
N ARG A 83 23.78 12.16 -4.13
CA ARG A 83 24.83 12.71 -4.98
C ARG A 83 25.91 13.39 -4.13
N GLY A 84 26.76 12.58 -3.48
CA GLY A 84 27.99 13.06 -2.81
C GLY A 84 27.76 14.01 -1.62
N VAL A 85 28.85 14.32 -0.91
CA VAL A 85 28.86 15.04 0.39
C VAL A 85 29.37 16.49 0.26
N ASP A 86 29.68 16.93 -0.97
CA ASP A 86 30.30 18.24 -1.23
C ASP A 86 29.29 19.39 -1.43
N GLU A 87 27.99 19.14 -1.28
CA GLU A 87 26.95 20.17 -1.31
C GLU A 87 26.43 20.47 0.11
N GLU A 88 26.16 21.74 0.43
CA GLU A 88 25.59 22.16 1.73
C GLU A 88 24.25 21.49 2.06
N SER A 89 23.57 20.92 1.05
CA SER A 89 22.35 20.14 1.18
C SER A 89 22.46 18.80 0.45
N PRO A 90 22.01 17.68 1.03
CA PRO A 90 22.00 16.40 0.35
C PRO A 90 21.06 16.43 -0.87
N THR A 91 21.64 16.31 -2.06
CA THR A 91 20.88 16.22 -3.31
C THR A 91 20.67 14.75 -3.71
N PHE A 92 19.43 14.41 -4.07
CA PHE A 92 19.07 13.07 -4.54
C PHE A 92 18.88 13.07 -6.05
N VAL A 93 19.39 12.03 -6.71
CA VAL A 93 19.25 11.83 -8.15
C VAL A 93 18.75 10.42 -8.44
N LEU A 94 18.03 10.26 -9.54
CA LEU A 94 17.54 8.95 -9.98
C LEU A 94 18.70 7.96 -10.12
N ASN A 95 18.54 6.80 -9.49
CA ASN A 95 19.45 5.70 -9.56
C ASN A 95 18.99 4.73 -10.65
N ARG A 96 19.43 4.97 -11.89
CA ARG A 96 19.09 4.15 -13.07
C ARG A 96 19.60 2.71 -12.99
N GLU A 97 20.50 2.40 -12.06
CA GLU A 97 21.05 1.05 -11.83
C GLU A 97 20.44 0.35 -10.60
N SER A 98 19.43 0.97 -9.98
CA SER A 98 18.76 0.45 -8.80
C SER A 98 18.00 -0.86 -9.06
N ALA A 99 17.54 -1.49 -7.96
CA ALA A 99 16.67 -2.66 -8.04
C ALA A 99 15.38 -2.39 -8.84
N ALA A 100 14.90 -1.14 -8.90
CA ALA A 100 13.74 -0.79 -9.73
C ALA A 100 13.99 -1.05 -11.22
N ALA A 101 15.20 -0.83 -11.72
CA ALA A 101 15.53 -1.06 -13.14
C ALA A 101 15.73 -2.54 -13.51
N LYS A 102 15.97 -3.39 -12.50
CA LYS A 102 16.31 -4.81 -12.68
C LYS A 102 15.13 -5.74 -12.39
N ALA A 103 14.18 -5.28 -11.58
CA ALA A 103 13.01 -6.04 -11.21
C ALA A 103 12.13 -6.38 -12.41
N LYS A 104 11.44 -7.52 -12.33
CA LYS A 104 10.36 -7.91 -13.25
C LYS A 104 9.02 -7.30 -12.86
N LEU A 105 8.89 -6.93 -11.59
CA LEU A 105 7.71 -6.27 -11.03
C LEU A 105 8.12 -5.41 -9.84
N ILE A 106 7.54 -4.22 -9.75
CA ILE A 106 7.60 -3.38 -8.56
C ILE A 106 6.22 -3.41 -7.90
N ILE A 107 6.18 -3.71 -6.59
CA ILE A 107 4.94 -3.68 -5.80
C ILE A 107 5.03 -2.55 -4.77
N ILE A 108 4.11 -1.60 -4.86
CA ILE A 108 4.03 -0.45 -3.94
C ILE A 108 2.85 -0.63 -2.99
N ASP A 109 3.08 -0.61 -1.68
CA ASP A 109 2.02 -0.50 -0.66
C ASP A 109 1.89 0.94 -0.15
N GLU A 110 0.72 1.28 0.40
CA GLU A 110 0.42 2.63 0.91
C GLU A 110 0.66 3.73 -0.13
N CYS A 111 0.12 3.53 -1.34
CA CYS A 111 0.36 4.42 -2.48
C CYS A 111 -0.39 5.77 -2.43
N SER A 112 -1.27 5.98 -1.43
CA SER A 112 -2.12 7.18 -1.34
C SER A 112 -1.35 8.47 -1.10
N MET A 113 -0.14 8.38 -0.55
CA MET A 113 0.70 9.54 -0.25
C MET A 113 1.72 9.85 -1.36
N VAL A 114 1.71 9.10 -2.47
CA VAL A 114 2.63 9.33 -3.59
C VAL A 114 2.15 10.51 -4.44
N ASP A 115 2.98 11.53 -4.56
CA ASP A 115 2.75 12.69 -5.40
C ASP A 115 3.12 12.45 -6.88
N GLU A 116 2.84 13.45 -7.72
CA GLU A 116 3.02 13.36 -9.17
C GLU A 116 4.49 13.17 -9.58
N ASP A 117 5.41 13.89 -8.96
CA ASP A 117 6.83 13.81 -9.30
C ASP A 117 7.40 12.44 -8.96
N LEU A 118 7.16 11.94 -7.75
CA LEU A 118 7.62 10.61 -7.32
C LEU A 118 6.99 9.50 -8.16
N GLY A 119 5.72 9.63 -8.51
CA GLY A 119 5.00 8.70 -9.37
C GLY A 119 5.59 8.64 -10.79
N ARG A 120 5.86 9.79 -11.41
CA ARG A 120 6.49 9.89 -12.73
C ARG A 120 7.91 9.33 -12.71
N ASP A 121 8.68 9.64 -11.68
CA ASP A 121 10.03 9.14 -11.51
C ASP A 121 10.07 7.62 -11.37
N LEU A 122 9.14 7.03 -10.61
CA LEU A 122 8.98 5.58 -10.50
C LEU A 122 8.63 4.94 -11.85
N LEU A 123 7.67 5.49 -12.59
CA LEU A 123 7.28 4.94 -13.91
C LEU A 123 8.34 5.17 -15.00
N SER A 124 9.30 6.06 -14.77
CA SER A 124 10.42 6.30 -15.70
C SER A 124 11.39 5.12 -15.83
N PHE A 125 11.27 4.11 -14.95
CA PHE A 125 12.03 2.87 -15.01
C PHE A 125 11.47 1.86 -16.02
N GLY A 126 10.24 2.07 -16.52
CA GLY A 126 9.63 1.19 -17.53
C GLY A 126 9.30 -0.23 -17.02
N THR A 127 9.44 -0.47 -15.73
CA THR A 127 9.15 -1.77 -15.09
C THR A 127 7.68 -1.82 -14.70
N PRO A 128 6.97 -2.95 -14.90
CA PRO A 128 5.59 -3.08 -14.44
C PRO A 128 5.46 -2.72 -12.95
N VAL A 129 4.47 -1.88 -12.64
CA VAL A 129 4.20 -1.40 -11.27
C VAL A 129 2.81 -1.81 -10.83
N LEU A 130 2.73 -2.64 -9.80
CA LEU A 130 1.50 -2.95 -9.08
C LEU A 130 1.40 -2.05 -7.85
N VAL A 131 0.37 -1.21 -7.78
CA VAL A 131 0.12 -0.36 -6.61
C VAL A 131 -1.04 -0.90 -5.78
N LEU A 132 -0.81 -0.95 -4.48
CA LEU A 132 -1.78 -1.34 -3.47
C LEU A 132 -2.20 -0.09 -2.71
N GLY A 133 -3.51 0.16 -2.70
CA GLY A 133 -4.09 1.34 -2.08
C GLY A 133 -5.35 1.02 -1.29
N ASP A 134 -5.73 1.95 -0.42
CA ASP A 134 -7.07 2.00 0.18
C ASP A 134 -7.67 3.36 -0.20
N PRO A 135 -8.77 3.42 -0.98
CA PRO A 135 -9.35 4.68 -1.42
C PRO A 135 -9.93 5.51 -0.27
N ALA A 136 -10.10 4.90 0.92
CA ALA A 136 -10.54 5.60 2.12
C ALA A 136 -9.38 6.18 2.94
N GLN A 137 -8.12 6.03 2.51
CA GLN A 137 -6.98 6.69 3.14
C GLN A 137 -6.88 8.15 2.72
N LEU A 138 -6.19 8.94 3.56
CA LEU A 138 -5.95 10.35 3.27
C LEU A 138 -5.06 10.50 2.01
N PRO A 139 -5.37 11.49 1.14
CA PRO A 139 -4.50 11.86 0.02
C PRO A 139 -3.21 12.54 0.53
N PRO A 140 -2.24 12.85 -0.35
CA PRO A 140 -1.04 13.57 0.04
C PRO A 140 -1.38 14.94 0.65
N VAL A 141 -0.50 15.45 1.51
CA VAL A 141 -0.70 16.75 2.20
C VAL A 141 -0.68 17.93 1.22
N LYS A 142 -0.02 17.77 0.08
CA LYS A 142 0.03 18.75 -1.02
C LYS A 142 -0.13 18.02 -2.35
N GLY A 143 -0.92 18.60 -3.26
CA GLY A 143 -1.17 18.04 -4.58
C GLY A 143 -2.13 16.85 -4.58
N GLY A 144 -2.28 16.28 -5.76
CA GLY A 144 -3.06 15.07 -6.03
C GLY A 144 -2.30 13.78 -5.71
N GLY A 145 -3.01 12.72 -5.36
CA GLY A 145 -2.40 11.40 -5.22
C GLY A 145 -2.24 10.74 -6.59
N PHE A 146 -1.00 10.61 -7.07
CA PHE A 146 -0.69 10.17 -8.43
C PHE A 146 -1.37 8.84 -8.82
N PHE A 147 -1.42 7.90 -7.87
CA PHE A 147 -2.05 6.60 -8.09
C PHE A 147 -3.54 6.58 -7.77
N THR A 148 -4.02 7.46 -6.88
CA THR A 148 -5.35 7.39 -6.28
C THR A 148 -6.37 8.33 -6.90
N GLU A 149 -5.96 9.23 -7.79
CA GLU A 149 -6.89 10.10 -8.55
C GLU A 149 -7.62 9.37 -9.69
N THR A 150 -7.19 8.16 -10.03
CA THR A 150 -7.84 7.29 -11.02
C THR A 150 -8.50 6.10 -10.31
N GLU A 151 -9.62 5.62 -10.87
CA GLU A 151 -10.25 4.40 -10.40
C GLU A 151 -9.28 3.21 -10.42
N PRO A 152 -9.39 2.28 -9.45
CA PRO A 152 -8.58 1.08 -9.46
C PRO A 152 -9.01 0.10 -10.55
N ASP A 153 -8.07 -0.67 -11.07
CA ASP A 153 -8.34 -1.78 -11.98
C ASP A 153 -9.12 -2.89 -11.28
N ILE A 154 -8.83 -3.12 -9.98
CA ILE A 154 -9.57 -4.04 -9.12
C ILE A 154 -9.78 -3.41 -7.73
N MET A 155 -11.00 -3.50 -7.21
CA MET A 155 -11.36 -3.09 -5.85
C MET A 155 -11.80 -4.29 -5.01
N LEU A 156 -11.01 -4.62 -3.97
CA LEU A 156 -11.37 -5.62 -2.98
C LEU A 156 -12.25 -4.99 -1.89
N THR A 157 -13.44 -5.53 -1.70
CA THR A 157 -14.43 -5.05 -0.73
C THR A 157 -14.71 -6.05 0.38
N GLU A 158 -14.42 -7.34 0.16
CA GLU A 158 -14.67 -8.39 1.13
C GLU A 158 -13.58 -8.44 2.21
N VAL A 159 -13.98 -8.20 3.47
CA VAL A 159 -13.11 -8.29 4.64
C VAL A 159 -13.07 -9.74 5.14
N HIS A 160 -11.86 -10.26 5.37
CA HIS A 160 -11.67 -11.64 5.85
C HIS A 160 -12.32 -11.85 7.21
N ARG A 161 -12.89 -13.05 7.45
CA ARG A 161 -13.58 -13.40 8.70
C ARG A 161 -12.73 -13.11 9.96
N GLN A 162 -11.42 -13.40 9.90
CA GLN A 162 -10.47 -13.11 11.00
C GLN A 162 -10.31 -11.61 11.28
N ALA A 163 -10.48 -10.76 10.26
CA ALA A 163 -10.49 -9.30 10.40
C ALA A 163 -11.87 -8.77 10.79
N ALA A 164 -12.96 -9.46 10.42
CA ALA A 164 -14.33 -9.09 10.81
C ALA A 164 -14.56 -9.18 12.33
N ASP A 165 -13.85 -10.09 13.01
CA ASP A 165 -13.89 -10.22 14.47
C ASP A 165 -13.13 -9.09 15.20
N ASN A 166 -12.36 -8.25 14.48
CA ASN A 166 -11.69 -7.10 15.07
C ASN A 166 -12.64 -5.89 15.10
N PRO A 167 -12.98 -5.35 16.28
CA PRO A 167 -13.95 -4.26 16.37
C PRO A 167 -13.53 -3.01 15.59
N ILE A 168 -12.24 -2.70 15.52
CA ILE A 168 -11.72 -1.55 14.77
C ILE A 168 -12.07 -1.66 13.28
N VAL A 169 -12.01 -2.88 12.72
CA VAL A 169 -12.34 -3.11 11.32
C VAL A 169 -13.82 -2.84 11.08
N ARG A 170 -14.69 -3.37 11.95
CA ARG A 170 -16.14 -3.14 11.89
C ARG A 170 -16.50 -1.66 12.02
N MET A 171 -15.89 -0.99 13.00
CA MET A 171 -16.05 0.45 13.23
C MET A 171 -15.63 1.27 12.02
N SER A 172 -14.52 0.90 11.35
CA SER A 172 -14.08 1.60 10.15
C SER A 172 -15.05 1.44 8.98
N MET A 173 -15.70 0.27 8.83
CA MET A 173 -16.75 0.07 7.83
C MET A 173 -17.97 0.96 8.09
N THR A 174 -18.42 1.07 9.35
CA THR A 174 -19.52 1.98 9.72
C THR A 174 -19.23 3.43 9.31
N ILE A 175 -18.03 3.94 9.59
CA ILE A 175 -17.63 5.30 9.19
C ILE A 175 -17.60 5.44 7.66
N ARG A 176 -17.12 4.41 6.94
CA ARG A 176 -17.03 4.41 5.47
C ARG A 176 -18.37 4.47 4.78
N GLU A 177 -19.40 3.82 5.34
CA GLU A 177 -20.76 3.83 4.82
C GLU A 177 -21.53 5.12 5.18
N GLY A 178 -20.85 6.14 5.71
CA GLY A 178 -21.43 7.42 6.12
C GLY A 178 -22.07 7.38 7.52
N GLY A 179 -21.91 6.28 8.24
CA GLY A 179 -22.35 6.13 9.62
C GLY A 179 -21.48 6.94 10.60
N ARG A 180 -21.93 6.99 11.84
CA ARG A 180 -21.20 7.59 12.97
C ARG A 180 -21.00 6.55 14.06
N LEU A 181 -19.94 6.72 14.84
CA LEU A 181 -19.69 5.91 16.03
C LEU A 181 -20.16 6.69 17.24
N ASP A 182 -21.07 6.10 18.01
CA ASP A 182 -21.48 6.63 19.30
C ASP A 182 -20.43 6.32 20.37
N VAL A 183 -20.36 7.14 21.42
CA VAL A 183 -19.52 6.89 22.59
C VAL A 183 -19.97 5.59 23.26
N GLY A 184 -19.03 4.68 23.52
CA GLY A 184 -19.34 3.37 24.09
C GLY A 184 -18.29 2.30 23.79
N ASP A 185 -18.57 1.09 24.25
CA ASP A 185 -17.74 -0.10 24.05
C ASP A 185 -18.11 -0.83 22.75
N TYR A 186 -17.09 -1.17 21.98
CA TYR A 186 -17.14 -1.94 20.73
C TYR A 186 -16.24 -3.15 20.91
N GLY A 187 -16.69 -4.16 21.65
CA GLY A 187 -15.87 -5.32 22.01
C GLY A 187 -14.64 -4.92 22.83
N ARG A 188 -13.44 -5.18 22.32
CA ARG A 188 -12.16 -4.78 22.96
C ARG A 188 -11.72 -3.35 22.63
N SER A 189 -12.54 -2.58 21.92
CA SER A 189 -12.27 -1.19 21.55
C SER A 189 -13.32 -0.28 22.20
N ARG A 190 -12.96 0.98 22.46
CA ARG A 190 -13.86 1.96 23.07
C ARG A 190 -13.79 3.28 22.32
N VAL A 191 -14.94 3.90 22.11
CA VAL A 191 -15.06 5.28 21.61
C VAL A 191 -15.34 6.18 22.80
N ILE A 192 -14.42 7.11 23.05
CA ILE A 192 -14.51 8.11 24.14
C ILE A 192 -14.44 9.52 23.56
N ARG A 193 -14.88 10.52 24.33
CA ARG A 193 -14.67 11.92 23.93
C ARG A 193 -13.22 12.31 24.14
N ARG A 194 -12.75 13.30 23.37
CA ARG A 194 -11.39 13.84 23.52
C ARG A 194 -11.10 14.34 24.94
N SER A 195 -12.11 14.88 25.62
CA SER A 195 -12.02 15.35 27.02
C SER A 195 -11.83 14.22 28.04
N GLU A 196 -12.10 12.98 27.67
CA GLU A 196 -12.04 11.79 28.52
C GLU A 196 -10.72 11.01 28.32
N VAL A 197 -9.81 11.52 27.47
CA VAL A 197 -8.50 10.91 27.23
C VAL A 197 -7.58 11.20 28.42
N ASP A 198 -7.26 10.16 29.18
CA ASP A 198 -6.27 10.18 30.27
C ASP A 198 -5.05 9.33 29.86
N PRO A 199 -3.81 9.85 30.01
CA PRO A 199 -2.58 9.08 29.76
C PRO A 199 -2.54 7.70 30.43
N GLN A 200 -3.10 7.55 31.64
CA GLN A 200 -3.15 6.26 32.33
C GLN A 200 -4.01 5.23 31.59
N LEU A 201 -5.05 5.71 30.89
CA LEU A 201 -6.00 4.92 30.13
C LEU A 201 -5.45 4.43 28.78
N VAL A 202 -4.37 5.06 28.28
CA VAL A 202 -3.70 4.69 27.02
C VAL A 202 -2.57 3.68 27.26
N MET A 203 -2.02 3.65 28.48
CA MET A 203 -0.88 2.80 28.85
C MET A 203 -1.28 1.45 29.45
N SER A 204 -2.57 1.22 29.72
CA SER A 204 -3.16 -0.05 30.22
C SER A 204 -3.58 -0.97 29.09
#